data_AF-A0A558D3P2-F1
#
_entry.id   AF-A0A558D3P2-F1
#
_cell.length_a   1.000
_cell.length_b   1.000
_cell.length_c   1.000
_cell.angle_alpha   90.00
_cell.angle_beta   90.00
_cell.angle_gamma   90.00
#
_symmetry.space_group_name_H-M   'P 1'
#
loop_
_entity.id
_entity.type
_entity.pdbx_description
1 polymer ?
#
loop_
_entity_poly.entity_id
_entity_poly.type
_entity_poly.pdbx_seq_one_letter_code
_entity_poly.pdbx_strand_id
1 'polypeptide(L)' 'NENADELRIKVFKKKKDQIEETGADVLVTACANCRLVIEEGLEEYKMELPVIGLSELIADHLVVDEAEPEEKG' A
#
# COMPACT_ATOMS: atom_id res chain seq x y z
N ASN A 1 20.61 -0.04 -13.89
CA ASN A 1 21.06 -1.45 -13.84
C ASN A 1 19.86 -2.29 -14.25
N GLU A 2 19.64 -2.44 -15.55
CA GLU A 2 18.40 -2.98 -16.14
C GLU A 2 18.12 -4.43 -15.74
N ASN A 3 19.17 -5.23 -15.50
CA ASN A 3 19.04 -6.63 -15.05
C ASN A 3 18.41 -6.77 -13.64
N ALA A 4 18.55 -5.76 -12.79
CA ALA A 4 17.98 -5.80 -11.44
C ALA A 4 16.47 -5.62 -11.46
N ASP A 5 15.94 -4.89 -12.45
CA ASP A 5 14.52 -4.62 -12.59
C ASP A 5 13.76 -5.87 -13.04
N GLU A 6 14.25 -6.57 -14.06
CA GLU A 6 13.67 -7.84 -14.52
C GLU A 6 13.61 -8.90 -13.41
N LEU A 7 14.69 -9.01 -12.62
CA LEU A 7 14.73 -9.94 -11.50
C LEU A 7 13.75 -9.54 -10.39
N ARG A 8 13.63 -8.25 -10.09
CA ARG A 8 12.67 -7.73 -9.09
C ARG A 8 11.24 -8.11 -9.48
N ILE A 9 10.84 -7.86 -10.73
CA ILE A 9 9.49 -8.19 -11.22
C ILE A 9 9.27 -9.71 -11.18
N LYS A 10 10.25 -10.51 -11.61
CA LYS A 10 10.16 -11.97 -11.55
C LYS A 10 9.95 -12.51 -10.13
N VAL A 11 10.65 -11.95 -9.14
CA VAL A 11 10.49 -12.34 -7.74
C VAL A 11 9.16 -11.85 -7.16
N PHE A 12 8.67 -10.69 -7.62
CA PHE A 12 7.38 -10.13 -7.19
C PHE A 12 6.21 -11.07 -7.48
N LYS A 13 6.31 -11.94 -8.50
CA LYS A 13 5.30 -12.97 -8.80
C LYS A 13 4.87 -13.75 -7.55
N LYS A 14 5.80 -14.13 -6.68
CA LYS A 14 5.47 -14.85 -5.43
C LYS A 14 4.56 -14.03 -4.52
N LYS A 15 4.78 -12.72 -4.47
CA LYS A 15 3.98 -11.81 -3.65
C LYS A 15 2.63 -11.52 -4.30
N LYS A 16 2.56 -11.44 -5.64
CA LYS A 16 1.29 -11.44 -6.38
C LYS A 16 0.43 -12.64 -5.99
N ASP A 17 0.99 -13.86 -6.10
CA ASP A 17 0.25 -15.09 -5.82
C ASP A 17 -0.28 -15.08 -4.36
N GLN A 18 0.56 -14.66 -3.40
CA GLN A 18 0.17 -14.49 -2.00
C GLN A 18 -0.95 -13.47 -1.80
N ILE A 19 -0.90 -12.33 -2.51
CA ILE A 19 -1.91 -11.27 -2.43
C ILE A 19 -3.25 -11.81 -2.94
N GLU A 20 -3.27 -12.47 -4.12
CA GLU A 20 -4.48 -13.06 -4.69
C GLU A 20 -5.10 -14.14 -3.78
N GLU A 21 -4.27 -14.98 -3.15
CA GLU A 21 -4.71 -16.01 -2.19
C GLU A 21 -5.40 -15.43 -0.95
N THR A 22 -5.09 -14.18 -0.55
CA THR A 22 -5.74 -13.56 0.61
C THR A 22 -7.19 -13.15 0.34
N GLY A 23 -7.53 -12.85 -0.92
CA GLY A 23 -8.82 -12.25 -1.28
C GLY A 23 -9.08 -10.88 -0.66
N ALA A 24 -8.03 -10.15 -0.23
CA ALA A 24 -8.17 -8.84 0.40
C ALA A 24 -8.55 -7.75 -0.63
N ASP A 25 -9.45 -6.85 -0.23
CA ASP A 25 -9.90 -5.73 -1.06
C ASP A 25 -8.94 -4.53 -1.06
N VAL A 26 -8.02 -4.46 -0.08
CA VAL A 26 -7.05 -3.37 0.06
C VAL A 26 -5.74 -3.89 0.65
N LEU A 27 -4.61 -3.36 0.17
CA LEU A 27 -3.29 -3.60 0.78
C LEU A 27 -2.86 -2.36 1.57
N VAL A 28 -2.48 -2.56 2.82
CA VAL A 28 -2.05 -1.47 3.72
C VAL A 28 -0.56 -1.58 4.00
N THR A 29 0.18 -0.48 3.94
CA THR A 29 1.60 -0.45 4.28
C THR A 29 1.98 0.84 5.02
N ALA A 30 2.92 0.72 5.96
CA ALA A 30 3.53 1.88 6.65
C ALA A 30 4.87 2.30 6.02
N CYS A 31 5.35 1.57 5.01
CA CYS A 31 6.65 1.81 4.39
C CYS A 31 6.48 2.35 2.97
N ALA A 32 7.00 3.56 2.72
CA ALA A 32 6.93 4.23 1.43
C ALA A 32 7.61 3.44 0.30
N ASN A 33 8.77 2.84 0.58
CA ASN A 33 9.46 2.01 -0.41
C ASN A 33 8.67 0.73 -0.73
N CYS A 34 8.01 0.13 0.27
CA CYS A 34 7.14 -1.01 0.03
C CYS A 34 5.94 -0.62 -0.83
N ARG A 35 5.35 0.56 -0.59
CA ARG A 35 4.25 1.09 -1.42
C ARG A 35 4.67 1.17 -2.88
N LEU A 36 5.77 1.87 -3.16
CA LEU A 36 6.28 2.04 -4.52
C LEU A 36 6.55 0.71 -5.23
N VAL A 37 7.30 -0.21 -4.60
CA VAL A 37 7.62 -1.52 -5.21
C VAL A 37 6.37 -2.38 -5.42
N ILE A 38 5.39 -2.28 -4.53
CA ILE A 38 4.13 -3.02 -4.67
C ILE A 38 3.29 -2.42 -5.79
N GLU A 39 3.12 -1.10 -5.83
CA GLU A 39 2.38 -0.41 -6.89
C GLU A 39 2.97 -0.73 -8.28
N GLU A 40 4.29 -0.66 -8.44
CA GLU A 40 4.99 -1.09 -9.66
C GLU A 40 4.68 -2.54 -10.02
N GLY A 41 4.78 -3.46 -9.04
CA GLY A 41 4.50 -4.87 -9.27
C GLY A 41 3.04 -5.15 -9.63
N LEU A 42 2.09 -4.46 -8.99
CA LEU A 42 0.67 -4.56 -9.31
C LEU A 42 0.37 -4.03 -10.72
N GLU A 43 1.00 -2.92 -11.12
CA GLU A 43 0.87 -2.34 -12.46
C GLU A 43 1.40 -3.30 -13.54
N GLU A 44 2.60 -3.85 -13.36
CA GLU A 44 3.22 -4.81 -14.28
C GLU A 44 2.37 -6.08 -14.46
N TYR A 45 1.74 -6.55 -13.39
CA TYR A 45 0.84 -7.70 -13.41
C TYR A 45 -0.62 -7.36 -13.70
N LYS A 46 -0.95 -6.09 -13.95
CA LYS A 46 -2.30 -5.59 -14.24
C LYS A 46 -3.34 -6.00 -13.20
N MET A 47 -2.96 -5.87 -11.93
CA MET A 47 -3.82 -6.16 -10.78
C MET A 47 -4.50 -4.88 -10.30
N GLU A 48 -5.82 -4.94 -10.12
CA GLU A 48 -6.59 -3.84 -9.53
C GLU A 48 -6.72 -4.09 -8.02
N LEU A 49 -5.76 -3.57 -7.24
CA LEU A 49 -5.77 -3.62 -5.78
C LEU A 49 -5.29 -2.27 -5.22
N PRO A 50 -6.12 -1.51 -4.49
CA PRO A 50 -5.69 -0.25 -3.90
C PRO A 50 -4.62 -0.49 -2.82
N VAL A 51 -3.58 0.33 -2.85
CA VAL A 51 -2.52 0.35 -1.83
C VAL A 51 -2.62 1.66 -1.04
N ILE A 52 -2.87 1.57 0.26
CA ILE A 52 -3.03 2.74 1.13
C ILE A 52 -1.99 2.77 2.25
N GLY A 53 -1.72 3.98 2.75
CA GLY A 53 -0.85 4.20 3.89
C GLY A 53 -1.52 3.76 5.20
N LEU A 54 -0.75 3.20 6.13
CA LEU A 54 -1.27 2.88 7.48
C LEU A 54 -1.84 4.12 8.18
N SER A 55 -1.19 5.28 8.06
CA SER A 55 -1.68 6.54 8.64
C SER A 55 -2.95 7.04 7.95
N GLU A 56 -3.10 6.82 6.63
CA GLU A 56 -4.32 7.16 5.88
C GLU A 56 -5.49 6.33 6.41
N LEU A 57 -5.30 5.01 6.56
CA LEU A 57 -6.31 4.13 7.15
C LEU A 57 -6.69 4.55 8.57
N ILE A 58 -5.71 4.90 9.40
CA ILE A 58 -6.00 5.35 10.78
C ILE A 58 -6.78 6.67 10.75
N ALA A 59 -6.41 7.63 9.90
CA ALA A 59 -7.11 8.90 9.78
C ALA A 59 -8.56 8.71 9.33
N ASP A 60 -8.82 7.83 8.36
CA ASP A 60 -10.17 7.51 7.86
C ASP A 60 -11.08 6.87 8.94
N HIS A 61 -10.48 6.24 9.96
CA HIS A 61 -11.19 5.59 11.05
C HIS A 61 -11.07 6.32 12.40
N LEU A 62 -10.40 7.48 12.43
CA LEU A 62 -10.27 8.26 13.65
C LEU A 62 -11.61 8.96 13.93
N VAL A 63 -12.27 8.57 15.02
CA VAL A 63 -13.43 9.30 15.54
C VAL A 63 -12.91 10.55 16.23
N VAL A 64 -13.09 11.70 15.58
CA VAL A 64 -12.89 13.00 16.22
C VAL A 64 -14.16 13.31 16.99
N ASP A 65 -14.10 13.20 18.32
CA ASP A 65 -15.10 13.84 19.17
C ASP A 65 -15.04 15.34 18.89
N GLU A 66 -16.17 15.99 18.61
CA GLU A 66 -16.25 17.45 18.40
C GLU A 66 -15.91 18.19 19.71
N ALA A 67 -14.62 18.27 20.06
CA ALA A 67 -14.13 18.92 21.26
C ALA A 67 -13.23 20.12 20.89
N GLU A 68 -13.92 21.26 20.81
CA GLU A 68 -13.51 22.67 21.02
C GLU A 68 -12.36 23.28 20.17
N PRO A 69 -12.51 24.56 19.74
CA PRO A 69 -11.55 25.20 18.86
C PRO A 69 -10.21 25.42 19.58
N GLU A 70 -9.11 25.06 18.92
CA GLU A 70 -7.75 25.25 19.43
C GLU A 70 -7.51 26.72 19.85
N GLU A 71 -7.27 26.95 21.14
CA GLU A 71 -6.69 28.21 21.62
C GLU A 71 -5.27 28.35 21.06
N LYS A 72 -5.09 29.35 20.19
CA LYS A 72 -3.76 29.79 19.74
C LYS A 72 -3.04 30.47 20.91
N GLY A 73 -2.03 29.80 21.45
CA GLY A 73 -0.99 30.39 22.29
C GLY A 73 0.13 31.02 21.47
#